data_AF-A0A3B0TSC0-F1
#
_entry.id   AF-A0A3B0TSC0-F1
#
_cell.length_a   1.000
_cell.length_b   1.000
_cell.length_c   1.000
_cell.angle_alpha   90.00
_cell.angle_beta   90.00
_cell.angle_gamma   90.00
#
_symmetry.space_group_name_H-M   'P 1'
#
loop_
_entity.id
_entity.type
_entity.pdbx_description
1 polymer ?
#
loop_
_entity_poly.entity_id
_entity_poly.type
_entity_poly.pdbx_seq_one_letter_code
_entity_poly.pdbx_strand_id
1 'polypeptide(L)'
;MALTKVLITVKTYPSLSAKYGELVCTAGFLEDGTWVRLYPIPFRKLKKNEKYRKYQWGELDIVNNEKDFRPESFRPATIGTPITLLNTIDTKGNWYRRKQIALRKVYTDIRGLISEAHDKDICTSLAVFKPTRITDFKIEKVSGEWDKKKLDEQKTLQEQGNLFEMEEQPFEVVAKLPYKFSYVIEDENGIQAQ
;
A
#
# COMPACT_ATOMS: atom_id res chain seq x y z
N MET A 1 -16.05 8.81 -15.29
CA MET A 1 -14.76 8.26 -15.78
C MET A 1 -14.85 6.74 -15.73
N ALA A 2 -13.94 6.02 -16.39
CA ALA A 2 -13.95 4.56 -16.37
C ALA A 2 -13.49 4.05 -14.99
N LEU A 3 -14.21 3.10 -14.41
CA LEU A 3 -13.80 2.47 -13.17
C LEU A 3 -12.63 1.52 -13.43
N THR A 4 -11.68 1.48 -12.50
CA THR A 4 -10.51 0.62 -12.60
C THR A 4 -10.61 -0.51 -11.58
N LYS A 5 -10.38 -1.73 -12.06
CA LYS A 5 -10.39 -2.93 -11.22
C LYS A 5 -8.98 -3.28 -10.76
N VAL A 6 -8.80 -3.36 -9.45
CA VAL A 6 -7.51 -3.58 -8.79
C VAL A 6 -7.58 -4.78 -7.87
N LEU A 7 -6.70 -5.75 -8.05
CA LEU A 7 -6.52 -6.89 -7.15
C LEU A 7 -5.64 -6.44 -6.00
N ILE A 8 -6.24 -6.19 -4.84
CA ILE A 8 -5.53 -5.60 -3.71
C ILE A 8 -4.66 -6.66 -3.04
N THR A 9 -3.34 -6.44 -3.01
CA THR A 9 -2.36 -7.43 -2.49
C THR A 9 -1.53 -6.91 -1.33
N VAL A 10 -1.35 -5.58 -1.25
CA VAL A 10 -0.52 -4.92 -0.24
C VAL A 10 -1.32 -3.81 0.41
N LYS A 11 -1.20 -3.71 1.74
CA LYS A 11 -1.64 -2.56 2.52
C LYS A 11 -0.53 -2.24 3.52
N THR A 12 -0.04 -1.01 3.49
CA THR A 12 1.04 -0.60 4.37
C THR A 12 0.55 -0.39 5.80
N TYR A 13 1.51 -0.34 6.71
CA TYR A 13 1.29 0.22 8.03
C TYR A 13 0.78 1.67 7.91
N PRO A 14 -0.17 2.12 8.75
CA PRO A 14 -0.80 3.43 8.59
C PRO A 14 0.19 4.57 8.85
N SER A 15 0.02 5.64 8.09
CA SER A 15 0.62 6.95 8.35
C SER A 15 -0.41 7.87 9.01
N LEU A 16 0.06 8.71 9.93
CA LEU A 16 -0.77 9.73 10.57
C LEU A 16 -0.81 10.98 9.68
N SER A 17 -2.02 11.43 9.36
CA SER A 17 -2.32 12.67 8.69
C SER A 17 -3.10 13.58 9.64
N ALA A 18 -2.61 14.81 9.80
CA ALA A 18 -3.28 15.80 10.64
C ALA A 18 -4.70 16.13 10.13
N LYS A 19 -4.92 16.06 8.81
CA LYS A 19 -6.21 16.38 8.16
C LYS A 19 -7.16 15.18 8.05
N TYR A 20 -6.66 13.99 7.71
CA TYR A 20 -7.51 12.85 7.38
C TYR A 20 -7.44 11.69 8.40
N GLY A 21 -6.66 11.85 9.47
CA GLY A 21 -6.41 10.80 10.46
C GLY A 21 -5.45 9.74 9.91
N GLU A 22 -5.76 8.46 10.09
CA GLU A 22 -4.92 7.38 9.56
C GLU A 22 -5.16 7.13 8.08
N LEU A 23 -4.07 7.18 7.31
CA LEU A 23 -4.04 6.87 5.90
C LEU A 23 -3.15 5.64 5.65
N VAL A 24 -3.50 4.83 4.66
CA VAL A 24 -2.66 3.72 4.21
C VAL A 24 -2.33 3.89 2.73
N CYS A 25 -1.17 3.39 2.34
CA CYS A 25 -0.86 3.10 0.96
C CYS A 25 -1.35 1.68 0.66
N THR A 26 -2.10 1.53 -0.42
CA THR A 26 -2.59 0.24 -0.90
C THR A 26 -1.97 -0.03 -2.25
N ALA A 27 -1.47 -1.22 -2.49
CA ALA A 27 -1.03 -1.61 -3.82
C ALA A 27 -1.68 -2.91 -4.25
N GLY A 28 -1.78 -3.06 -5.55
CA GLY A 28 -2.42 -4.19 -6.19
C GLY A 28 -2.03 -4.32 -7.64
N PHE A 29 -2.67 -5.27 -8.30
CA PHE A 29 -2.47 -5.55 -9.72
C PHE A 29 -3.72 -5.18 -10.51
N LEU A 30 -3.53 -4.63 -11.70
CA LEU A 30 -4.54 -4.64 -12.75
C LEU A 30 -4.74 -6.06 -13.29
N GLU A 31 -5.76 -6.24 -14.12
CA GLU A 31 -6.11 -7.52 -14.74
C GLU A 31 -4.99 -8.08 -15.65
N ASP A 32 -4.16 -7.19 -16.19
CA ASP A 32 -2.98 -7.52 -16.98
C ASP A 32 -1.74 -7.85 -16.15
N GLY A 33 -1.80 -7.72 -14.82
CA GLY A 33 -0.68 -7.90 -13.89
C GLY A 33 0.22 -6.68 -13.69
N THR A 34 -0.14 -5.53 -14.25
CA THR A 34 0.56 -4.26 -14.00
C THR A 34 0.30 -3.77 -12.59
N TRP A 35 1.32 -3.22 -11.92
CA TRP A 35 1.19 -2.66 -10.57
C TRP A 35 0.38 -1.37 -10.58
N VAL A 36 -0.41 -1.19 -9.51
CA VAL A 36 -1.07 0.07 -9.16
C VAL A 36 -0.85 0.33 -7.68
N ARG A 37 -0.45 1.55 -7.35
CA ARG A 37 -0.38 2.09 -6.00
C ARG A 37 -1.50 3.12 -5.83
N LEU A 38 -2.25 3.00 -4.75
CA LEU A 38 -3.33 3.90 -4.35
C LEU A 38 -2.95 4.57 -3.04
N TYR A 39 -2.78 5.89 -3.09
CA TYR A 39 -2.57 6.70 -1.91
C TYR A 39 -3.19 8.10 -2.11
N PRO A 40 -3.85 8.68 -1.10
CA PRO A 40 -4.14 8.10 0.21
C PRO A 40 -5.47 7.33 0.28
N ILE A 41 -5.52 6.25 1.08
CA ILE A 41 -6.79 5.57 1.42
C ILE A 41 -7.05 5.65 2.94
N PRO A 42 -8.17 6.21 3.40
CA PRO A 42 -8.55 6.27 4.81
C PRO A 42 -9.22 4.95 5.27
N PHE A 43 -8.48 3.82 5.21
CA PHE A 43 -9.05 2.47 5.33
C PHE A 43 -9.93 2.23 6.56
N ARG A 44 -9.60 2.82 7.72
CA ARG A 44 -10.41 2.65 8.95
C ARG A 44 -11.78 3.34 8.87
N LYS A 45 -11.85 4.46 8.14
CA LYS A 45 -13.06 5.27 7.92
C LYS A 45 -13.97 4.70 6.82
N LEU A 46 -13.48 3.77 5.99
CA LEU A 46 -14.30 3.09 4.97
C LEU A 46 -15.50 2.38 5.60
N LYS A 47 -16.60 2.25 4.85
CA LYS A 47 -17.76 1.47 5.29
C LYS A 47 -17.40 -0.02 5.36
N LYS A 48 -18.15 -0.80 6.14
CA LYS A 48 -17.88 -2.25 6.33
C LYS A 48 -17.85 -3.03 5.01
N ASN A 49 -18.69 -2.65 4.05
CA ASN A 49 -18.77 -3.23 2.71
C ASN A 49 -17.73 -2.71 1.71
N GLU A 50 -16.90 -1.74 2.11
CA GLU A 50 -15.78 -1.18 1.31
C GLU A 50 -14.42 -1.62 1.87
N LYS A 51 -14.39 -2.22 3.07
CA LYS A 51 -13.18 -2.77 3.70
C LYS A 51 -12.72 -4.06 3.02
N TYR A 52 -11.87 -3.90 2.01
CA TYR A 52 -11.25 -4.99 1.26
C TYR A 52 -10.33 -5.89 2.09
N ARG A 53 -10.17 -7.12 1.61
CA ARG A 53 -9.25 -8.15 2.12
C ARG A 53 -8.07 -8.37 1.16
N LYS A 54 -7.04 -9.06 1.64
CA LYS A 54 -5.89 -9.44 0.81
C LYS A 54 -6.35 -10.40 -0.31
N TYR A 55 -5.94 -10.11 -1.54
CA TYR A 55 -6.34 -10.78 -2.78
C TYR A 55 -7.84 -10.69 -3.10
N GLN A 56 -8.45 -9.56 -2.78
CA GLN A 56 -9.80 -9.22 -3.22
C GLN A 56 -9.76 -8.18 -4.33
N TRP A 57 -10.57 -8.38 -5.36
CA TRP A 57 -10.79 -7.38 -6.39
C TRP A 57 -11.62 -6.22 -5.82
N GLY A 58 -11.14 -5.00 -6.01
CA GLY A 58 -11.88 -3.76 -5.76
C GLY A 58 -12.00 -2.97 -7.04
N GLU A 59 -13.15 -2.38 -7.28
CA GLU A 59 -13.40 -1.49 -8.41
C GLU A 59 -13.69 -0.08 -7.89
N LEU A 60 -12.96 0.91 -8.41
CA LEU A 60 -13.05 2.30 -7.97
C LEU A 60 -12.56 3.27 -9.06
N ASP A 61 -12.98 4.53 -8.96
CA ASP A 61 -12.49 5.61 -9.83
C ASP A 61 -11.13 6.11 -9.33
N ILE A 62 -10.11 6.08 -10.20
CA ILE A 62 -8.74 6.47 -9.87
C ILE A 62 -8.22 7.49 -10.87
N VAL A 63 -7.39 8.40 -10.37
CA VAL A 63 -6.71 9.41 -11.18
C VAL A 63 -5.21 9.33 -10.94
N ASN A 64 -4.43 9.71 -11.94
CA ASN A 64 -2.98 9.77 -11.80
C ASN A 64 -2.59 10.80 -10.72
N ASN A 65 -1.56 10.49 -9.94
CA ASN A 65 -1.01 11.40 -8.96
C ASN A 65 0.13 12.21 -9.57
N GLU A 66 -0.18 13.37 -10.15
CA GLU A 66 0.79 14.26 -10.81
C GLU A 66 1.96 14.73 -9.91
N LYS A 67 1.85 14.56 -8.59
CA LYS A 67 2.90 14.91 -7.62
C LYS A 67 3.88 13.77 -7.35
N ASP A 68 3.61 12.56 -7.84
CA ASP A 68 4.48 11.40 -7.70
C ASP A 68 4.94 10.98 -9.10
N PHE A 69 6.25 10.89 -9.29
CA PHE A 69 6.85 10.61 -10.59
C PHE A 69 6.71 9.14 -11.00
N ARG A 70 6.29 8.26 -10.07
CA ARG A 70 6.18 6.83 -10.32
C ARG A 70 4.98 6.54 -11.21
N PRO A 71 5.15 5.76 -12.29
CA PRO A 71 4.08 5.50 -13.26
C PRO A 71 2.88 4.76 -12.65
N GLU A 72 3.11 3.95 -11.61
CA GLU A 72 2.06 3.23 -10.92
C GLU A 72 1.36 4.04 -9.81
N SER A 73 1.68 5.32 -9.62
CA SER A 73 1.12 6.15 -8.54
C SER A 73 -0.23 6.75 -8.93
N PHE A 74 -1.29 6.22 -8.33
CA PHE A 74 -2.65 6.71 -8.49
C PHE A 74 -3.22 7.12 -7.13
N ARG A 75 -4.28 7.92 -7.19
CA ARG A 75 -5.11 8.26 -6.05
C ARG A 75 -6.58 7.99 -6.40
N PRO A 76 -7.43 7.64 -5.41
CA PRO A 76 -8.87 7.69 -5.64
C PRO A 76 -9.27 9.10 -6.11
N ALA A 77 -10.26 9.19 -7.01
CA ALA A 77 -10.68 10.47 -7.61
C ALA A 77 -10.96 11.56 -6.54
N THR A 78 -11.56 11.15 -5.43
CA THR A 78 -11.71 11.92 -4.19
C THR A 78 -11.41 11.03 -2.96
N ILE A 79 -11.11 11.63 -1.80
CA ILE A 79 -10.80 10.89 -0.57
C ILE A 79 -11.92 9.93 -0.11
N GLY A 80 -13.18 10.23 -0.48
CA GLY A 80 -14.37 9.44 -0.17
C GLY A 80 -14.86 8.59 -1.34
N THR A 81 -14.04 8.35 -2.36
CA THR A 81 -14.42 7.53 -3.52
C THR A 81 -14.81 6.13 -3.04
N PRO A 82 -16.03 5.65 -3.36
CA PRO A 82 -16.48 4.34 -2.92
C PRO A 82 -15.67 3.24 -3.60
N ILE A 83 -15.47 2.13 -2.88
CA ILE A 83 -14.79 0.94 -3.40
C ILE A 83 -15.80 -0.18 -3.48
N THR A 84 -16.13 -0.60 -4.70
CA THR A 84 -16.99 -1.76 -4.93
C THR A 84 -16.16 -3.03 -4.76
N LEU A 85 -16.45 -3.79 -3.72
CA LEU A 85 -15.77 -5.06 -3.47
C LEU A 85 -16.35 -6.17 -4.34
N LEU A 86 -15.48 -6.83 -5.10
CA LEU A 86 -15.80 -7.95 -5.96
C LEU A 86 -15.30 -9.26 -5.34
N ASN A 87 -15.10 -10.28 -6.18
CA ASN A 87 -14.68 -11.60 -5.74
C ASN A 87 -13.27 -11.62 -5.13
N THR A 88 -13.09 -12.50 -4.15
CA THR A 88 -11.77 -12.82 -3.59
C THR A 88 -11.15 -13.97 -4.37
N ILE A 89 -9.85 -13.89 -4.67
CA ILE A 89 -9.09 -15.02 -5.22
C ILE A 89 -8.63 -15.90 -4.06
N ASP A 90 -9.12 -17.13 -4.00
CA ASP A 90 -8.74 -18.09 -2.96
C ASP A 90 -7.30 -18.62 -3.13
N THR A 91 -6.92 -19.58 -2.28
CA THR A 91 -5.59 -20.21 -2.27
C THR A 91 -5.58 -21.59 -2.93
N LYS A 92 -6.69 -22.02 -3.54
CA LYS A 92 -6.83 -23.38 -4.10
C LYS A 92 -5.85 -23.61 -5.24
N GLY A 93 -5.44 -24.87 -5.39
CA GLY A 93 -4.47 -25.27 -6.42
C GLY A 93 -3.12 -24.58 -6.25
N ASN A 94 -2.59 -24.51 -5.03
CA ASN A 94 -1.29 -23.88 -4.76
C ASN A 94 -1.23 -22.41 -5.27
N TRP A 95 -2.27 -21.63 -4.93
CA TRP A 95 -2.43 -20.24 -5.35
C TRP A 95 -2.41 -20.00 -6.87
N TYR A 96 -2.82 -20.98 -7.68
CA TYR A 96 -2.74 -20.94 -9.14
C TYR A 96 -3.24 -19.62 -9.74
N ARG A 97 -4.48 -19.22 -9.42
CA ARG A 97 -5.08 -17.98 -9.94
C ARG A 97 -4.36 -16.71 -9.49
N ARG A 98 -3.79 -16.68 -8.28
CA ARG A 98 -3.01 -15.53 -7.80
C ARG A 98 -1.69 -15.43 -8.56
N LYS A 99 -1.03 -16.56 -8.82
CA LYS A 99 0.23 -16.64 -9.56
C LYS A 99 0.07 -16.19 -11.01
N GLN A 100 -1.06 -16.48 -11.67
CA GLN A 100 -1.35 -16.01 -13.04
C GLN A 100 -1.36 -14.49 -13.20
N ILE A 101 -1.55 -13.74 -12.10
CA ILE A 101 -1.55 -12.28 -12.10
C ILE A 101 -0.22 -11.77 -11.55
N ALA A 102 0.15 -12.19 -10.34
CA ALA A 102 1.31 -11.66 -9.64
C ALA A 102 2.65 -12.06 -10.28
N LEU A 103 2.74 -13.21 -10.97
CA LEU A 103 4.01 -13.70 -11.53
C LEU A 103 4.19 -13.38 -13.02
N ARG A 104 3.47 -12.38 -13.56
CA ARG A 104 3.60 -11.99 -14.97
C ARG A 104 4.92 -11.27 -15.26
N LYS A 105 5.36 -10.39 -14.35
CA LYS A 105 6.68 -9.74 -14.41
C LYS A 105 7.39 -10.02 -13.09
N VAL A 106 8.45 -10.82 -13.15
CA VAL A 106 9.23 -11.25 -11.97
C VAL A 106 10.67 -10.86 -12.18
N TYR A 107 11.24 -10.18 -11.19
CA TYR A 107 12.64 -9.81 -11.13
C TYR A 107 13.42 -10.85 -10.34
N THR A 108 14.64 -11.13 -10.79
CA THR A 108 15.57 -12.07 -10.18
C THR A 108 16.95 -11.45 -9.92
N ASP A 109 17.26 -10.33 -10.57
CA ASP A 109 18.47 -9.53 -10.39
C ASP A 109 18.14 -8.22 -9.65
N ILE A 110 18.81 -8.01 -8.51
CA ILE A 110 18.61 -6.82 -7.68
C ILE A 110 19.21 -5.59 -8.35
N ARG A 111 20.36 -5.71 -9.02
CA ARG A 111 21.02 -4.56 -9.65
C ARG A 111 20.20 -4.03 -10.81
N GLY A 112 19.69 -4.91 -11.66
CA GLY A 112 18.76 -4.55 -12.72
C GLY A 112 17.52 -3.84 -12.18
N LEU A 113 16.92 -4.36 -11.11
CA LEU A 113 15.75 -3.73 -10.48
C LEU A 113 16.07 -2.32 -9.92
N ILE A 114 17.21 -2.16 -9.24
CA ILE A 114 17.66 -0.86 -8.71
C ILE A 114 17.95 0.12 -9.86
N SER A 115 18.55 -0.35 -10.94
CA SER A 115 18.80 0.45 -12.14
C SER A 115 17.50 0.99 -12.73
N GLU A 116 16.48 0.14 -12.91
CA GLU A 116 15.15 0.57 -13.38
C GLU A 116 14.47 1.55 -12.42
N ALA A 117 14.70 1.42 -11.12
CA ALA A 117 14.14 2.33 -10.12
C ALA A 117 14.75 3.75 -10.20
N HIS A 118 16.01 3.86 -10.65
CA HIS A 118 16.71 5.13 -10.83
C HIS A 118 16.59 5.71 -12.25
N ASP A 119 16.13 4.90 -13.21
CA ASP A 119 15.83 5.35 -14.56
C ASP A 119 14.60 6.27 -14.54
N LYS A 120 14.74 7.50 -15.06
CA LYS A 120 13.69 8.51 -15.06
C LYS A 120 12.53 8.17 -15.99
N ASP A 121 12.76 7.34 -16.99
CA ASP A 121 11.75 6.95 -17.98
C ASP A 121 10.94 5.73 -17.49
N ILE A 122 11.49 4.93 -16.57
CA ILE A 122 10.87 3.71 -16.04
C ILE A 122 10.36 3.91 -14.62
N CYS A 123 11.21 4.36 -13.69
CA CYS A 123 10.89 4.67 -12.30
C CYS A 123 10.18 3.52 -11.54
N THR A 124 10.61 2.26 -11.73
CA THR A 124 10.02 1.10 -11.06
C THR A 124 10.09 1.24 -9.53
N SER A 125 8.94 1.27 -8.84
CA SER A 125 8.92 1.34 -7.36
C SER A 125 8.22 0.16 -6.67
N LEU A 126 7.50 -0.66 -7.44
CA LEU A 126 6.91 -1.91 -6.99
C LEU A 126 7.31 -3.04 -7.93
N ALA A 127 7.73 -4.15 -7.35
CA ALA A 127 8.18 -5.31 -8.11
C ALA A 127 7.79 -6.60 -7.40
N VAL A 128 7.56 -7.65 -8.20
CA VAL A 128 7.59 -9.02 -7.69
C VAL A 128 9.00 -9.53 -7.87
N PHE A 129 9.65 -9.85 -6.76
CA PHE A 129 11.02 -10.31 -6.74
C PHE A 129 11.06 -11.77 -6.29
N LYS A 130 11.81 -12.61 -7.01
CA LYS A 130 12.06 -14.01 -6.67
C LYS A 130 13.52 -14.15 -6.23
N PRO A 131 13.80 -14.21 -4.93
CA PRO A 131 15.16 -14.46 -4.46
C PRO A 131 15.58 -15.91 -4.73
N THR A 132 16.88 -16.12 -4.90
CA THR A 132 17.49 -17.46 -4.91
C THR A 132 17.43 -18.06 -3.52
N ARG A 133 17.71 -17.25 -2.50
CA ARG A 133 17.72 -17.66 -1.10
C ARG A 133 17.26 -16.54 -0.19
N ILE A 134 16.49 -16.88 0.83
CA ILE A 134 16.25 -16.01 1.99
C ILE A 134 17.28 -16.41 3.04
N THR A 135 18.21 -15.52 3.35
CA THR A 135 19.35 -15.80 4.23
C THR A 135 19.03 -15.52 5.70
N ASP A 136 18.22 -14.49 5.98
CA ASP A 136 17.88 -14.09 7.34
C ASP A 136 16.53 -13.35 7.41
N PHE A 137 15.97 -13.28 8.61
CA PHE A 137 14.80 -12.47 8.94
C PHE A 137 15.09 -11.65 10.20
N LYS A 138 15.28 -10.34 10.02
CA LYS A 138 15.66 -9.42 11.09
C LYS A 138 14.42 -8.79 11.72
N ILE A 139 14.39 -8.81 13.05
CA ILE A 139 13.38 -8.16 13.87
C ILE A 139 14.08 -7.09 14.73
N GLU A 140 13.82 -5.83 14.44
CA GLU A 140 14.43 -4.70 15.14
C GLU A 140 13.40 -4.02 16.05
N LYS A 141 13.71 -3.86 17.33
CA LYS A 141 12.86 -3.13 18.26
C LYS A 141 12.92 -1.63 17.95
N VAL A 142 11.77 -0.99 17.90
CA VAL A 142 11.64 0.46 17.76
C VAL A 142 10.76 1.04 18.87
N SER A 143 10.79 2.36 19.03
CA SER A 143 9.90 3.03 19.99
C SER A 143 8.44 2.68 19.70
N GLY A 144 7.72 2.25 20.74
CA GLY A 144 6.27 2.00 20.73
C GLY A 144 5.43 3.27 20.82
N GLU A 145 6.06 4.45 20.88
CA GLU A 145 5.36 5.73 20.87
C GLU A 145 5.33 6.32 19.46
N TRP A 146 4.17 6.87 19.09
CA TRP A 146 4.08 7.74 17.93
C TRP A 146 4.82 9.05 18.17
N ASP A 147 5.17 9.73 17.08
CA ASP A 147 5.79 11.04 17.15
C ASP A 147 4.82 12.04 17.80
N LYS A 148 5.19 12.55 18.98
CA LYS A 148 4.35 13.44 19.80
C LYS A 148 3.96 14.71 19.03
N LYS A 149 4.87 15.24 18.19
CA LYS A 149 4.58 16.44 17.39
C LYS A 149 3.43 16.21 16.41
N LYS A 150 3.41 15.04 15.75
CA LYS A 150 2.33 14.68 14.80
C LYS A 150 1.00 14.42 15.51
N LEU A 151 1.06 13.87 16.73
CA LEU A 151 -0.13 13.67 17.55
C LEU A 151 -0.74 15.00 18.00
N ASP A 152 0.11 15.94 18.43
CA ASP A 152 -0.35 17.24 18.93
C ASP A 152 -0.88 18.14 17.80
N GLU A 153 -0.23 18.14 16.64
CA GLU A 153 -0.75 18.78 15.41
C GLU A 153 -2.13 18.22 15.03
N GLN A 154 -2.31 16.91 15.13
CA GLN A 154 -3.59 16.26 14.81
C GLN A 154 -4.69 16.59 15.83
N LYS A 155 -4.38 16.59 17.13
CA LYS A 155 -5.33 16.99 18.18
C LYS A 155 -5.77 18.43 18.01
N THR A 156 -4.82 19.33 17.73
CA THR A 156 -5.09 20.75 17.52
C THR A 156 -6.02 20.97 16.32
N LEU A 157 -5.82 20.25 15.22
CA LEU A 157 -6.72 20.32 14.05
C LEU A 157 -8.12 19.75 14.33
N GLN A 158 -8.24 18.71 15.15
CA GLN A 158 -9.55 18.18 15.57
C GLN A 158 -10.28 19.13 16.51
N GLU A 159 -9.57 19.75 17.45
CA GLU A 159 -10.10 20.75 18.40
C GLU A 159 -10.51 22.05 17.69
N GLN A 160 -9.83 22.41 16.61
CA GLN A 160 -10.17 23.60 15.82
C GLN A 160 -11.51 23.50 15.08
N GLY A 161 -12.09 22.29 14.93
CA GLY A 161 -13.48 22.06 14.50
C GLY A 161 -13.85 22.67 13.14
N ASN A 162 -14.12 21.84 12.14
CA ASN A 162 -14.84 22.31 10.96
C ASN A 162 -16.30 22.57 11.38
N LEU A 163 -16.74 23.84 11.37
CA LEU A 163 -18.08 24.29 11.83
C LEU A 163 -19.26 23.58 11.11
N PHE A 164 -18.97 22.81 10.06
CA PHE A 164 -19.92 22.11 9.20
C PHE A 164 -19.71 20.58 9.11
N GLU A 165 -18.74 19.99 9.83
CA GLU A 165 -18.55 18.53 9.84
C GLU A 165 -19.11 17.94 11.15
N MET A 166 -20.32 17.35 11.04
CA MET A 166 -21.00 16.64 12.11
C MET A 166 -20.16 15.45 12.62
N GLU A 167 -19.93 15.44 13.94
CA GLU A 167 -19.59 14.28 14.77
C GLU A 167 -18.73 13.19 14.10
N GLU A 168 -17.48 13.51 13.75
CA GLU A 168 -16.49 12.44 13.58
C GLU A 168 -16.23 11.82 14.96
N GLN A 169 -16.51 10.52 15.11
CA GLN A 169 -16.19 9.76 16.31
C GLN A 169 -14.74 10.05 16.75
N PRO A 170 -14.47 10.17 18.07
CA PRO A 170 -13.14 10.46 18.58
C PRO A 170 -12.15 9.46 17.98
N PHE A 171 -11.22 9.98 17.20
CA PHE A 171 -10.29 9.18 16.42
C PHE A 171 -9.24 8.58 17.35
N GLU A 172 -9.40 7.30 17.69
CA GLU A 172 -8.39 6.59 18.48
C GLU A 172 -7.26 6.10 17.56
N VAL A 173 -6.09 6.73 17.73
CA VAL A 173 -4.86 6.38 17.02
C VAL A 173 -4.47 4.94 17.34
N VAL A 174 -4.19 4.13 16.32
CA VAL A 174 -3.79 2.73 16.50
C VAL A 174 -2.52 2.65 17.36
N ALA A 175 -2.45 1.68 18.26
CA ALA A 175 -1.22 1.42 19.02
C ALA A 175 -0.05 1.17 18.07
N LYS A 176 1.10 1.81 18.32
CA LYS A 176 2.25 1.66 17.43
C LYS A 176 2.88 0.28 17.61
N LEU A 177 3.16 -0.40 16.51
CA LEU A 177 3.91 -1.65 16.54
C LEU A 177 5.40 -1.37 16.87
N PRO A 178 5.95 -1.87 17.99
CA PRO A 178 7.32 -1.53 18.43
C PRO A 178 8.39 -2.38 17.74
N TYR A 179 8.14 -2.82 16.51
CA TYR A 179 9.06 -3.65 15.73
C TYR A 179 9.09 -3.24 14.27
N LYS A 180 10.28 -3.35 13.67
CA LYS A 180 10.50 -3.36 12.22
C LYS A 180 10.91 -4.77 11.81
N PHE A 181 10.42 -5.20 10.65
CA PHE A 181 10.70 -6.51 10.07
C PHE A 181 11.38 -6.31 8.73
N SER A 182 12.46 -7.05 8.48
CA SER A 182 13.14 -7.06 7.19
C SER A 182 13.65 -8.47 6.88
N TYR A 183 13.72 -8.80 5.58
CA TYR A 183 14.31 -10.05 5.11
C TYR A 183 15.68 -9.73 4.53
N VAL A 184 16.67 -10.58 4.80
CA VAL A 184 17.91 -10.58 4.02
C VAL A 184 17.76 -11.64 2.94
N ILE A 185 17.93 -11.22 1.69
CA ILE A 185 17.75 -12.07 0.52
C ILE A 185 18.97 -12.03 -0.37
N GLU A 186 19.17 -13.12 -1.11
CA GLU A 186 20.23 -13.29 -2.10
C GLU A 186 19.59 -13.50 -3.48
N ASP A 187 20.10 -12.78 -4.47
CA ASP A 187 19.63 -12.82 -5.86
C ASP A 187 20.30 -13.91 -6.70
N GLU A 188 20.02 -13.96 -8.00
CA GLU A 188 20.62 -14.98 -8.88
C GLU A 188 22.13 -14.79 -9.12
N ASN A 189 22.64 -13.59 -8.88
CA ASN A 189 24.05 -13.21 -9.04
C ASN A 189 24.84 -13.32 -7.72
N GLY A 190 24.22 -13.81 -6.65
CA GLY A 190 24.83 -13.92 -5.31
C GLY A 190 24.90 -12.60 -4.55
N ILE A 191 24.16 -11.56 -4.99
CA ILE A 191 24.11 -10.26 -4.32
C ILE A 191 23.10 -10.32 -3.18
N GLN A 192 23.51 -9.81 -2.03
CA GLN A 192 22.65 -9.73 -0.85
C GLN A 192 22.02 -8.34 -0.69
N ALA A 193 20.73 -8.30 -0.33
CA ALA A 193 20.01 -7.09 0.04
C ALA A 193 19.13 -7.32 1.27
N GLN A 194 18.80 -6.22 1.97
CA GLN A 194 17.91 -6.17 3.12
C GLN A 194 16.70 -5.26 2.84
#